data_AF-A0A7W0N085-F1
#
_entry.id   AF-A0A7W0N085-F1
#
_cell.length_a   1.000
_cell.length_b   1.000
_cell.length_c   1.000
_cell.angle_alpha   90.00
_cell.angle_beta   90.00
_cell.angle_gamma   90.00
#
_symmetry.space_group_name_H-M   'P 1'
#
loop_
_entity.id
_entity.type
_entity.pdbx_description
1 polymer ?
#
loop_
_entity_poly.entity_id
_entity_poly.type
_entity_poly.pdbx_seq_one_letter_code
_entity_poly.pdbx_strand_id
1 'polypeptide(L)'
;MKALPRLLLAGSVTLTALATSAAAMAAFTTPKLTILNPSERPGVRGPLTIRYEQDRNDDATFRVVVYIPQGYAASLVQPAGTALGTVTAQIQAKQISNDAIVPVTGTITADNPAPYTSNPQSLACVGAGNRIDAVYVLVLAAAGQELRVPLYVTAITAAPEAAFASAKFTFCLPSPDLPVAQGGASLGAKLVQANLRLSSLFTTPPAAGAFTFRALATPYATLSGTPNPAGTVEVQSVDAVGGQLVLASAVLDPRTRRLTLRGRLTEAGVPVAGTVRIAQGRTRTGLKRVVSVRASASGNFAGVVRVPRRGNYFFRADAVVATRELASCTQSFAPVPCLRQTRGGFTALSSIFRVRIR
;
A
#
# COMPACT_ATOMS: atom_id res chain seq x y z
N MET A 1 50.35 13.15 -72.24
CA MET A 1 50.56 13.99 -71.03
C MET A 1 49.82 15.32 -71.24
N LYS A 2 48.66 15.50 -70.63
CA LYS A 2 47.92 16.78 -70.58
C LYS A 2 47.36 16.92 -69.16
N ALA A 3 47.65 18.06 -68.55
CA ALA A 3 47.47 18.34 -67.14
C ALA A 3 46.03 18.75 -66.78
N LEU A 4 45.66 18.44 -65.53
CA LEU A 4 44.62 19.11 -64.71
C LEU A 4 44.83 20.64 -64.68
N PRO A 5 43.85 21.51 -64.31
CA PRO A 5 42.92 21.34 -63.17
C PRO A 5 41.52 22.02 -63.27
N ARG A 6 40.64 21.79 -62.27
CA ARG A 6 39.94 22.85 -61.49
C ARG A 6 38.95 22.26 -60.46
N LEU A 7 39.18 22.66 -59.20
CA LEU A 7 38.31 22.54 -58.02
C LEU A 7 36.98 23.30 -58.20
N LEU A 8 35.93 22.84 -57.49
CA LEU A 8 34.96 23.62 -56.69
C LEU A 8 33.99 22.61 -56.01
N LEU A 9 34.12 22.29 -54.71
CA LEU A 9 33.49 22.94 -53.54
C LEU A 9 31.94 23.03 -53.61
N ALA A 10 31.25 22.03 -53.04
CA ALA A 10 29.89 22.07 -52.47
C ALA A 10 29.57 20.67 -51.89
N GLY A 11 28.99 20.44 -50.72
CA GLY A 11 28.51 21.29 -49.66
C GLY A 11 28.05 20.39 -48.50
N SER A 12 28.40 20.80 -47.28
CA SER A 12 27.65 20.63 -46.02
C SER A 12 26.92 19.32 -45.72
N VAL A 13 27.56 18.57 -44.81
CA VAL A 13 27.03 17.63 -43.82
C VAL A 13 25.64 18.02 -43.28
N THR A 14 24.68 17.10 -43.38
CA THR A 14 23.50 17.04 -42.50
C THR A 14 23.31 15.62 -41.98
N LEU A 15 24.21 15.19 -41.09
CA LEU A 15 23.89 14.15 -40.11
C LEU A 15 23.10 14.83 -38.98
N THR A 16 21.79 14.97 -39.16
CA THR A 16 20.90 15.21 -38.02
C THR A 16 20.89 13.95 -37.16
N ALA A 17 21.67 14.00 -36.09
CA ALA A 17 21.63 13.03 -35.01
C ALA A 17 20.18 12.92 -34.49
N LEU A 18 19.52 11.80 -34.75
CA LEU A 18 18.42 11.33 -33.92
C LEU A 18 19.02 10.90 -32.57
N ALA A 19 19.43 11.87 -31.77
CA ALA A 19 19.75 11.72 -30.36
C ALA A 19 18.56 12.21 -29.53
N THR A 20 17.37 11.68 -29.80
CA THR A 20 16.30 11.72 -28.82
C THR A 20 16.61 10.63 -27.81
N SER A 21 17.33 11.01 -26.76
CA SER A 21 17.19 10.53 -25.39
C SER A 21 16.15 9.42 -25.21
N ALA A 22 16.56 8.18 -25.47
CA ALA A 22 16.07 7.05 -24.71
C ALA A 22 16.61 7.25 -23.29
N ALA A 23 16.00 8.17 -22.54
CA ALA A 23 16.18 8.22 -21.11
C ALA A 23 15.91 6.80 -20.63
N ALA A 24 16.86 6.23 -19.89
CA ALA A 24 16.81 4.89 -19.36
C ALA A 24 15.63 4.75 -18.37
N MET A 25 14.39 4.74 -18.89
CA MET A 25 13.14 4.59 -18.15
C MET A 25 12.91 3.14 -17.72
N ALA A 26 13.91 2.27 -17.86
CA ALA A 26 13.70 0.83 -17.85
C ALA A 26 13.79 0.18 -16.45
N ALA A 27 14.23 0.90 -15.41
CA ALA A 27 14.46 0.28 -14.12
C ALA A 27 13.52 0.75 -13.00
N PHE A 28 12.46 1.54 -13.21
CA PHE A 28 11.52 1.85 -12.12
C PHE A 28 10.09 1.52 -12.49
N THR A 29 9.84 0.23 -12.73
CA THR A 29 8.63 -0.25 -13.41
C THR A 29 7.71 -1.08 -12.53
N THR A 30 8.21 -1.53 -11.38
CA THR A 30 7.48 -2.41 -10.46
C THR A 30 7.02 -1.80 -9.13
N PRO A 31 7.16 -0.48 -8.83
CA PRO A 31 6.56 0.08 -7.64
C PRO A 31 5.09 -0.29 -7.50
N LYS A 32 4.67 -0.56 -6.26
CA LYS A 32 3.31 -0.94 -5.93
C LYS A 32 2.93 -0.48 -4.54
N LEU A 33 1.77 0.17 -4.46
CA LEU A 33 1.13 0.53 -3.21
C LEU A 33 0.03 -0.49 -2.90
N THR A 34 -0.08 -0.92 -1.65
CA THR A 34 -1.22 -1.69 -1.14
C THR A 34 -1.67 -1.11 0.18
N ILE A 35 -2.95 -0.81 0.30
CA ILE A 35 -3.59 -0.46 1.57
C ILE A 35 -4.30 -1.70 2.10
N LEU A 36 -4.04 -2.05 3.36
CA LEU A 36 -4.75 -3.12 4.05
C LEU A 36 -5.49 -2.54 5.24
N ASN A 37 -6.79 -2.72 5.23
CA ASN A 37 -7.68 -2.31 6.29
C ASN A 37 -8.41 -3.54 6.83
N PRO A 38 -7.99 -4.09 7.97
CA PRO A 38 -8.63 -5.29 8.52
C PRO A 38 -10.06 -5.01 9.02
N SER A 39 -10.45 -3.74 9.17
CA SER A 39 -11.79 -3.31 9.55
C SER A 39 -12.34 -2.30 8.55
N GLU A 40 -12.84 -2.78 7.42
CA GLU A 40 -13.57 -1.98 6.42
C GLU A 40 -14.95 -1.49 6.89
N ARG A 41 -15.17 -1.35 8.20
CA ARG A 41 -16.41 -0.77 8.71
C ARG A 41 -16.36 0.75 8.57
N PRO A 42 -17.43 1.41 8.10
CA PRO A 42 -17.48 2.87 8.05
C PRO A 42 -17.38 3.52 9.44
N GLY A 43 -16.67 4.64 9.55
CA GLY A 43 -16.58 5.46 10.77
C GLY A 43 -15.85 4.81 11.94
N VAL A 44 -15.05 3.77 11.70
CA VAL A 44 -14.35 3.03 12.75
C VAL A 44 -12.88 3.44 12.78
N ARG A 45 -12.40 3.77 13.98
CA ARG A 45 -10.98 3.93 14.24
C ARG A 45 -10.32 2.56 14.31
N GLY A 46 -9.25 2.37 13.56
CA GLY A 46 -8.61 1.06 13.48
C GLY A 46 -7.24 1.08 12.84
N PRO A 47 -6.59 -0.09 12.80
CA PRO A 47 -5.28 -0.18 12.20
C PRO A 47 -5.37 -0.03 10.68
N LEU A 48 -4.49 0.77 10.11
CA LEU A 48 -4.30 0.90 8.66
C LEU A 48 -2.88 0.48 8.32
N THR A 49 -2.73 -0.45 7.38
CA THR A 49 -1.39 -0.80 6.88
C THR A 49 -1.17 -0.19 5.51
N ILE A 50 -0.13 0.62 5.40
CA ILE A 50 0.36 1.16 4.13
C ILE A 50 1.56 0.31 3.74
N ARG A 51 1.44 -0.46 2.66
CA ARG A 51 2.53 -1.24 2.08
C ARG A 51 3.01 -0.60 0.80
N TYR A 52 4.30 -0.33 0.72
CA TYR A 52 5.01 0.01 -0.50
C TYR A 52 6.00 -1.11 -0.83
N GLU A 53 6.03 -1.55 -2.09
CA GLU A 53 6.96 -2.58 -2.57
C GLU A 53 7.47 -2.25 -3.97
N GLN A 54 8.67 -2.71 -4.29
CA GLN A 54 9.32 -2.64 -5.59
C GLN A 54 10.26 -3.84 -5.77
N ASP A 55 10.58 -4.19 -7.01
CA ASP A 55 11.52 -5.25 -7.32
C ASP A 55 12.95 -4.85 -6.94
N ARG A 56 13.75 -5.85 -6.56
CA ARG A 56 15.16 -5.64 -6.19
C ARG A 56 16.02 -5.17 -7.36
N ASN A 57 15.58 -5.35 -8.60
CA ASN A 57 16.30 -4.88 -9.79
C ASN A 57 15.91 -3.45 -10.19
N ASP A 58 14.87 -2.89 -9.57
CA ASP A 58 14.46 -1.52 -9.89
C ASP A 58 15.51 -0.49 -9.43
N ASP A 59 15.49 0.75 -9.88
CA ASP A 59 16.30 1.82 -9.31
C ASP A 59 15.94 2.03 -7.83
N ALA A 60 16.89 2.52 -7.04
CA ALA A 60 16.66 2.78 -5.62
C ALA A 60 15.64 3.91 -5.44
N THR A 61 14.65 3.74 -4.56
CA THR A 61 13.70 4.82 -4.25
C THR A 61 14.42 5.94 -3.52
N PHE A 62 14.31 7.17 -4.04
CA PHE A 62 14.75 8.37 -3.33
C PHE A 62 13.65 8.87 -2.39
N ARG A 63 12.42 9.00 -2.91
CA ARG A 63 11.30 9.63 -2.19
C ARG A 63 9.99 8.94 -2.49
N VAL A 64 9.15 8.79 -1.48
CA VAL A 64 7.75 8.39 -1.65
C VAL A 64 6.85 9.40 -0.96
N VAL A 65 5.84 9.89 -1.68
CA VAL A 65 4.78 10.76 -1.18
C VAL A 65 3.47 10.00 -1.26
N VAL A 66 2.91 9.58 -0.13
CA VAL A 66 1.62 8.86 -0.03
C VAL A 66 0.51 9.84 0.32
N TYR A 67 -0.45 10.01 -0.57
CA TYR A 67 -1.65 10.81 -0.39
C TYR A 67 -2.77 9.98 0.24
N ILE A 68 -3.28 10.47 1.37
CA ILE A 68 -4.43 9.91 2.08
C ILE A 68 -5.69 10.53 1.50
N PRO A 69 -6.66 9.74 1.01
CA PRO A 69 -7.84 10.25 0.33
C PRO A 69 -8.73 11.06 1.27
N GLN A 70 -9.51 11.96 0.67
CA GLN A 70 -10.60 12.65 1.38
C GLN A 70 -11.57 11.66 2.05
N GLY A 71 -12.14 12.08 3.17
CA GLY A 71 -13.06 11.28 3.98
C GLY A 71 -12.40 10.47 5.10
N TYR A 72 -11.10 10.18 5.03
CA TYR A 72 -10.37 9.64 6.19
C TYR A 72 -10.17 10.76 7.21
N ALA A 73 -10.68 10.56 8.42
CA ALA A 73 -10.33 11.40 9.55
C ALA A 73 -9.03 10.88 10.17
N ALA A 74 -8.10 11.79 10.45
CA ALA A 74 -6.79 11.43 10.98
C ALA A 74 -6.39 12.38 12.11
N SER A 75 -5.82 11.83 13.18
CA SER A 75 -5.22 12.63 14.25
C SER A 75 -3.72 12.76 13.96
N LEU A 76 -3.37 13.62 13.00
CA LEU A 76 -2.02 13.68 12.42
C LEU A 76 -0.96 14.24 13.38
N VAL A 77 -1.37 15.09 14.32
CA VAL A 77 -0.46 15.64 15.32
C VAL A 77 -0.58 14.79 16.58
N GLN A 78 0.52 14.15 16.96
CA GLN A 78 0.60 13.29 18.14
C GLN A 78 1.73 13.82 19.04
N PRO A 79 1.62 13.69 20.38
CA PRO A 79 2.69 14.06 21.28
C PRO A 79 3.97 13.29 20.96
N ALA A 80 5.14 13.95 21.04
CA ALA A 80 6.43 13.29 20.83
C ALA A 80 6.60 12.09 21.77
N GLY A 81 7.18 11.00 21.25
CA GLY A 81 7.32 9.72 21.94
C GLY A 81 6.10 8.80 21.87
N THR A 82 4.96 9.26 21.33
CA THR A 82 3.78 8.41 21.19
C THR A 82 4.04 7.27 20.20
N ALA A 83 3.84 6.03 20.62
CA ALA A 83 3.90 4.87 19.74
C ALA A 83 2.66 4.84 18.82
N LEU A 84 2.89 4.97 17.52
CA LEU A 84 1.83 5.03 16.49
C LEU A 84 1.58 3.68 15.84
N GLY A 85 2.57 2.78 15.88
CA GLY A 85 2.47 1.49 15.22
C GLY A 85 3.81 0.80 15.04
N THR A 86 3.83 -0.13 14.09
CA THR A 86 4.99 -0.96 13.78
C THR A 86 5.35 -0.85 12.31
N VAL A 87 6.64 -0.96 12.02
CA VAL A 87 7.14 -1.08 10.65
C VAL A 87 7.85 -2.41 10.48
N THR A 88 7.59 -3.09 9.36
CA THR A 88 8.40 -4.21 8.90
C THR A 88 8.85 -3.89 7.48
N ALA A 89 10.12 -4.05 7.16
CA ALA A 89 10.64 -3.84 5.82
C ALA A 89 11.57 -4.96 5.39
N GLN A 90 11.76 -5.08 4.08
CA GLN A 90 12.79 -5.88 3.45
C GLN A 90 13.69 -4.92 2.69
N ILE A 91 14.98 -4.98 2.99
CA ILE A 91 16.00 -4.18 2.33
C ILE A 91 17.00 -5.08 1.62
N GLN A 92 17.50 -4.63 0.49
CA GLN A 92 18.67 -5.21 -0.17
C GLN A 92 19.91 -4.53 0.41
N ALA A 93 20.76 -5.30 1.08
CA ALA A 93 21.97 -4.80 1.74
C ALA A 93 23.19 -4.96 0.83
N LYS A 94 23.41 -3.97 -0.05
CA LYS A 94 24.44 -4.06 -1.11
C LYS A 94 25.87 -4.20 -0.58
N GLN A 95 26.13 -3.78 0.67
CA GLN A 95 27.44 -3.96 1.31
C GLN A 95 27.72 -5.41 1.77
N ILE A 96 26.69 -6.23 1.97
CA ILE A 96 26.86 -7.65 2.32
C ILE A 96 26.96 -8.48 1.04
N SER A 97 25.98 -8.32 0.16
CA SER A 97 25.94 -8.90 -1.19
C SER A 97 24.89 -8.18 -2.01
N ASN A 98 25.10 -8.09 -3.32
CA ASN A 98 24.10 -7.52 -4.23
C ASN A 98 22.77 -8.25 -4.20
N ASP A 99 22.69 -9.49 -3.71
CA ASP A 99 21.44 -10.26 -3.63
C ASP A 99 20.89 -10.43 -2.20
N ALA A 100 21.58 -9.91 -1.19
CA ALA A 100 21.19 -10.12 0.21
C ALA A 100 19.95 -9.31 0.58
N ILE A 101 18.82 -10.00 0.77
CA ILE A 101 17.59 -9.40 1.34
C ILE A 101 17.57 -9.63 2.85
N VAL A 102 17.58 -8.52 3.60
CA VAL A 102 17.56 -8.53 5.06
C VAL A 102 16.19 -8.03 5.54
N PRO A 103 15.46 -8.82 6.33
CA PRO A 103 14.26 -8.35 6.99
C PRO A 103 14.64 -7.42 8.15
N VAL A 104 13.97 -6.28 8.24
CA VAL A 104 14.15 -5.30 9.31
C VAL A 104 12.80 -4.99 9.94
N THR A 105 12.76 -4.83 11.25
CA THR A 105 11.52 -4.55 11.98
C THR A 105 11.75 -3.43 12.99
N GLY A 106 10.67 -2.76 13.36
CA GLY A 106 10.77 -1.55 14.14
C GLY A 106 9.43 -0.99 14.58
N THR A 107 9.51 0.15 15.25
CA THR A 107 8.36 0.91 15.73
C THR A 107 8.24 2.23 14.99
N ILE A 108 7.02 2.74 14.94
CA ILE A 108 6.73 4.08 14.43
C ILE A 108 6.38 4.94 15.63
N THR A 109 7.16 5.99 15.88
CA THR A 109 6.96 6.90 17.01
C THR A 109 6.79 8.33 16.53
N ALA A 110 5.88 9.08 17.12
CA ALA A 110 5.77 10.52 16.87
C ALA A 110 7.01 11.24 17.42
N ASP A 111 7.46 12.28 16.73
CA ASP A 111 8.56 13.14 17.14
C ASP A 111 8.17 14.62 17.05
N ASN A 112 8.95 15.49 17.69
CA ASN A 112 8.77 16.93 17.62
C ASN A 112 9.06 17.41 16.18
N PRO A 113 8.14 18.10 15.50
CA PRO A 113 8.39 18.61 14.15
C PRO A 113 9.37 19.80 14.10
N ALA A 114 9.54 20.54 15.19
CA ALA A 114 10.32 21.80 15.20
C ALA A 114 11.78 21.68 14.70
N PRO A 115 12.55 20.61 15.02
CA PRO A 115 13.91 20.44 14.49
C PRO A 115 13.94 20.20 12.96
N TYR A 116 12.85 19.73 12.37
CA TYR A 116 12.79 19.33 10.96
C TYR A 116 12.36 20.48 10.04
N THR A 117 11.65 21.48 10.57
CA THR A 117 11.13 22.61 9.78
C THR A 117 12.21 23.53 9.22
N SER A 118 13.41 23.54 9.82
CA SER A 118 14.55 24.34 9.36
C SER A 118 15.74 23.48 8.91
N ASN A 119 15.62 22.14 8.96
CA ASN A 119 16.69 21.24 8.59
C ASN A 119 16.79 21.15 7.04
N PRO A 120 17.94 21.47 6.42
CA PRO A 120 18.08 21.44 4.96
C PRO A 120 17.80 20.07 4.33
N GLN A 121 18.13 18.96 5.00
CA GLN A 121 17.86 17.60 4.50
C GLN A 121 16.36 17.29 4.54
N SER A 122 15.67 17.70 5.61
CA SER A 122 14.22 17.57 5.72
C SER A 122 13.51 18.38 4.64
N LEU A 123 13.92 19.64 4.44
CA LEU A 123 13.38 20.52 3.40
C LEU A 123 13.70 20.02 1.98
N ALA A 124 14.87 19.44 1.75
CA ALA A 124 15.20 18.79 0.48
C ALA A 124 14.30 17.57 0.21
N CYS A 125 13.92 16.84 1.26
CA CYS A 125 13.03 15.70 1.15
C CYS A 125 11.58 16.13 0.82
N VAL A 126 11.00 16.98 1.68
CA VAL A 126 9.60 17.40 1.51
C VAL A 126 9.42 18.38 0.35
N GLY A 127 10.47 19.07 -0.07
CA GLY A 127 10.44 20.17 -1.04
C GLY A 127 10.41 21.52 -0.32
N ALA A 128 11.24 22.46 -0.78
CA ALA A 128 11.34 23.78 -0.18
C ALA A 128 9.96 24.49 -0.18
N GLY A 129 9.59 25.07 0.97
CA GLY A 129 8.31 25.75 1.16
C GLY A 129 7.14 24.85 1.58
N ASN A 130 7.32 23.52 1.61
CA ASN A 130 6.29 22.63 2.14
C ASN A 130 6.27 22.62 3.67
N ARG A 131 5.07 22.69 4.23
CA ARG A 131 4.83 22.64 5.67
C ARG A 131 5.04 21.21 6.20
N ILE A 132 5.66 21.11 7.37
CA ILE A 132 5.77 19.87 8.14
C ILE A 132 4.89 20.01 9.39
N ASP A 133 3.74 19.35 9.40
CA ASP A 133 2.76 19.43 10.48
C ASP A 133 3.06 18.45 11.62
N ALA A 134 3.60 17.29 11.28
CA ALA A 134 4.09 16.30 12.23
C ALA A 134 5.23 15.49 11.61
N VAL A 135 6.00 14.82 12.48
CA VAL A 135 7.06 13.91 12.07
C VAL A 135 6.87 12.60 12.80
N TYR A 136 6.88 11.50 12.06
CA TYR A 136 6.94 10.16 12.63
C TYR A 136 8.28 9.54 12.29
N VAL A 137 8.99 9.02 13.28
CA VAL A 137 10.27 8.36 13.05
C VAL A 137 10.03 6.86 13.02
N LEU A 138 10.44 6.24 11.92
CA LEU A 138 10.54 4.80 11.79
C LEU A 138 11.87 4.38 12.41
N VAL A 139 11.82 3.73 13.57
CA VAL A 139 13.00 3.23 14.29
C VAL A 139 13.14 1.75 13.97
N LEU A 140 14.04 1.42 13.04
CA LEU A 140 14.27 0.09 12.51
C LEU A 140 15.57 -0.47 13.07
N ALA A 141 15.61 -1.77 13.35
CA ALA A 141 16.84 -2.46 13.75
C ALA A 141 17.25 -3.50 12.71
N ALA A 142 18.53 -3.51 12.35
CA ALA A 142 19.12 -4.46 11.42
C ALA A 142 20.56 -4.78 11.85
N ALA A 143 20.88 -6.07 12.10
CA ALA A 143 22.24 -6.51 12.44
C ALA A 143 22.91 -5.69 13.58
N GLY A 144 22.14 -5.31 14.61
CA GLY A 144 22.63 -4.51 15.74
C GLY A 144 22.80 -3.01 15.47
N GLN A 145 22.48 -2.53 14.26
CA GLN A 145 22.46 -1.11 13.91
C GLN A 145 21.02 -0.58 13.92
N GLU A 146 20.82 0.61 14.46
CA GLU A 146 19.56 1.34 14.39
C GLU A 146 19.53 2.22 13.14
N LEU A 147 18.45 2.11 12.37
CA LEU A 147 18.15 2.97 11.24
C LEU A 147 16.91 3.80 11.56
N ARG A 148 17.07 5.13 11.56
CA ARG A 148 15.99 6.08 11.80
C ARG A 148 15.60 6.76 10.50
N VAL A 149 14.37 6.55 10.06
CA VAL A 149 13.83 7.19 8.85
C VAL A 149 12.70 8.14 9.24
N PRO A 150 12.84 9.46 9.03
CA PRO A 150 11.74 10.40 9.23
C PRO A 150 10.66 10.25 8.15
N LEU A 151 9.41 10.19 8.59
CA LEU A 151 8.20 10.34 7.79
C LEU A 151 7.58 11.70 8.14
N TYR A 152 7.60 12.60 7.17
CA TYR A 152 7.00 13.92 7.31
C TYR A 152 5.52 13.85 6.97
N VAL A 153 4.70 14.49 7.79
CA VAL A 153 3.27 14.56 7.63
C VAL A 153 2.88 15.98 7.30
N THR A 154 2.12 16.15 6.22
CA THR A 154 1.56 17.44 5.83
C THR A 154 0.05 17.28 5.69
N ALA A 155 -0.72 18.04 6.45
CA ALA A 155 -2.15 18.18 6.26
C ALA A 155 -2.40 19.02 4.99
N ILE A 156 -3.31 18.56 4.14
CA ILE A 156 -3.61 19.19 2.86
C ILE A 156 -4.89 20.01 3.03
N THR A 157 -4.75 21.33 2.93
CA THR A 157 -5.88 22.27 3.09
C THR A 157 -6.07 23.18 1.88
N ALA A 158 -5.17 23.13 0.90
CA ALA A 158 -5.19 24.00 -0.27
C ALA A 158 -5.29 23.21 -1.59
N ALA A 159 -5.91 23.83 -2.58
CA ALA A 159 -6.00 23.30 -3.95
C ALA A 159 -4.61 23.28 -4.63
N PRO A 160 -4.37 22.38 -5.61
CA PRO A 160 -5.32 21.41 -6.14
C PRO A 160 -5.41 20.11 -5.33
N GLU A 161 -4.43 19.82 -4.45
CA GLU A 161 -4.35 18.55 -3.73
C GLU A 161 -5.56 18.31 -2.80
N ALA A 162 -6.11 19.38 -2.20
CA ALA A 162 -7.28 19.28 -1.33
C ALA A 162 -8.53 18.70 -2.01
N ALA A 163 -8.59 18.68 -3.35
CA ALA A 163 -9.70 18.08 -4.09
C ALA A 163 -9.78 16.55 -3.92
N PHE A 164 -8.66 15.88 -3.59
CA PHE A 164 -8.62 14.42 -3.53
C PHE A 164 -7.92 13.85 -2.30
N ALA A 165 -7.13 14.65 -1.57
CA ALA A 165 -6.39 14.19 -0.40
C ALA A 165 -6.55 15.11 0.82
N SER A 166 -6.63 14.52 2.01
CA SER A 166 -6.71 15.25 3.29
C SER A 166 -5.33 15.44 3.95
N ALA A 167 -4.37 14.58 3.61
CA ALA A 167 -3.00 14.65 4.08
C ALA A 167 -2.07 13.89 3.14
N LYS A 168 -0.76 14.15 3.27
CA LYS A 168 0.28 13.35 2.65
C LYS A 168 1.37 12.98 3.64
N PHE A 169 1.90 11.77 3.45
CA PHE A 169 3.10 11.28 4.12
C PHE A 169 4.25 11.29 3.14
N THR A 170 5.36 11.92 3.50
CA THR A 170 6.56 11.99 2.68
C THR A 170 7.72 11.39 3.46
N PHE A 171 8.41 10.41 2.88
CA PHE A 171 9.70 9.96 3.39
C PHE A 171 10.71 9.92 2.25
N CYS A 172 11.97 10.13 2.62
CA CYS A 172 13.09 9.97 1.71
C CYS A 172 14.07 8.97 2.27
N LEU A 173 14.72 8.26 1.36
CA LEU A 173 15.73 7.27 1.68
C LEU A 173 17.06 7.73 1.11
N PRO A 174 18.16 7.55 1.84
CA PRO A 174 19.50 7.81 1.32
C PRO A 174 19.84 6.85 0.18
N SER A 175 20.72 7.27 -0.74
CA SER A 175 21.12 6.43 -1.87
C SER A 175 21.94 5.23 -1.40
N PRO A 176 21.63 4.00 -1.85
CA PRO A 176 22.43 2.81 -1.54
C PRO A 176 23.76 2.78 -2.31
N ASP A 177 23.93 3.64 -3.31
CA ASP A 177 25.09 3.65 -4.22
C ASP A 177 26.17 4.64 -3.78
N LEU A 178 25.91 5.44 -2.74
CA LEU A 178 26.89 6.34 -2.14
C LEU A 178 27.50 5.75 -0.87
N PRO A 179 28.77 6.09 -0.56
CA PRO A 179 29.32 5.88 0.77
C PRO A 179 28.51 6.60 1.85
N VAL A 180 28.40 6.02 3.04
CA VAL A 180 27.69 6.63 4.19
C VAL A 180 28.26 8.00 4.55
N ALA A 181 29.58 8.17 4.46
CA ALA A 181 30.26 9.44 4.70
C ALA A 181 29.84 10.57 3.73
N GLN A 182 29.22 10.22 2.59
CA GLN A 182 28.71 11.14 1.58
C GLN A 182 27.17 11.25 1.61
N GLY A 183 26.52 10.73 2.67
CA GLY A 183 25.06 10.71 2.80
C GLY A 183 24.38 9.48 2.19
N GLY A 184 25.16 8.43 1.87
CA GLY A 184 24.62 7.15 1.42
C GLY A 184 23.97 6.33 2.54
N ALA A 185 23.22 5.31 2.14
CA ALA A 185 22.51 4.42 3.06
C ALA A 185 23.48 3.55 3.85
N SER A 186 23.26 3.43 5.17
CA SER A 186 23.91 2.41 5.98
C SER A 186 23.68 1.01 5.38
N LEU A 187 24.71 0.17 5.33
CA LEU A 187 24.68 -1.16 4.68
C LEU A 187 24.45 -1.14 3.16
N GLY A 188 24.49 0.04 2.51
CA GLY A 188 24.03 0.19 1.13
C GLY A 188 22.56 -0.24 1.00
N ALA A 189 21.76 0.04 2.03
CA ALA A 189 20.39 -0.43 2.13
C ALA A 189 19.50 0.19 1.06
N LYS A 190 18.93 -0.66 0.21
CA LYS A 190 17.89 -0.29 -0.75
C LYS A 190 16.56 -0.88 -0.34
N LEU A 191 15.49 -0.08 -0.36
CA LEU A 191 14.16 -0.56 -0.03
C LEU A 191 13.61 -1.49 -1.12
N VAL A 192 13.12 -2.66 -0.70
CA VAL A 192 12.36 -3.60 -1.55
C VAL A 192 10.90 -3.62 -1.13
N GLN A 193 10.63 -3.65 0.18
CA GLN A 193 9.27 -3.61 0.70
C GLN A 193 9.25 -2.92 2.06
N ALA A 194 8.24 -2.10 2.34
CA ALA A 194 7.94 -1.59 3.67
C ALA A 194 6.44 -1.72 3.96
N ASN A 195 6.10 -2.22 5.15
CA ASN A 195 4.75 -2.26 5.70
C ASN A 195 4.71 -1.35 6.93
N LEU A 196 3.99 -0.24 6.82
CA LEU A 196 3.74 0.68 7.91
C LEU A 196 2.36 0.36 8.47
N ARG A 197 2.31 -0.32 9.61
CA ARG A 197 1.05 -0.62 10.30
C ARG A 197 0.80 0.43 11.38
N LEU A 198 -0.13 1.33 11.13
CA LEU A 198 -0.52 2.41 12.02
C LEU A 198 -1.75 1.97 12.81
N SER A 199 -1.66 1.90 14.14
CA SER A 199 -2.64 1.17 14.96
C SER A 199 -3.96 1.90 15.15
N SER A 200 -3.92 3.23 15.28
CA SER A 200 -5.09 4.04 15.62
C SER A 200 -5.02 5.46 15.06
N LEU A 201 -4.17 5.72 14.07
CA LEU A 201 -4.01 7.07 13.54
C LEU A 201 -5.23 7.53 12.72
N PHE A 202 -5.91 6.57 12.09
CA PHE A 202 -6.97 6.82 11.13
C PHE A 202 -8.32 6.28 11.61
N THR A 203 -9.35 7.02 11.23
CA THR A 203 -10.74 6.60 11.25
C THR A 203 -11.22 6.49 9.82
N THR A 204 -11.81 5.35 9.48
CA THR A 204 -12.37 5.13 8.14
C THR A 204 -13.49 6.13 7.86
N PRO A 205 -13.70 6.51 6.58
CA PRO A 205 -14.82 7.31 6.15
C PRO A 205 -16.17 6.82 6.72
N PRO A 206 -17.10 7.74 7.09
CA PRO A 206 -18.38 7.38 7.70
C PRO A 206 -19.35 6.71 6.72
N ALA A 207 -19.12 6.86 5.41
CA ALA A 207 -19.87 6.20 4.36
C ALA A 207 -19.05 5.06 3.72
N ALA A 208 -19.75 4.00 3.32
CA ALA A 208 -19.15 2.98 2.48
C ALA A 208 -18.79 3.57 1.10
N GLY A 209 -17.70 3.09 0.51
CA GLY A 209 -17.19 3.62 -0.75
C GLY A 209 -15.80 3.12 -1.09
N ALA A 210 -15.32 3.51 -2.26
CA ALA A 210 -13.96 3.26 -2.72
C ALA A 210 -13.11 4.52 -2.50
N PHE A 211 -12.03 4.39 -1.74
CA PHE A 211 -11.15 5.50 -1.38
C PHE A 211 -9.75 5.24 -1.91
N THR A 212 -9.31 6.05 -2.87
CA THR A 212 -8.05 5.83 -3.58
C THR A 212 -6.91 6.55 -2.89
N PHE A 213 -6.05 5.78 -2.24
CA PHE A 213 -4.71 6.22 -1.86
C PHE A 213 -3.83 6.28 -3.10
N ARG A 214 -2.99 7.30 -3.17
CA ARG A 214 -2.06 7.50 -4.28
C ARG A 214 -0.68 7.64 -3.70
N ALA A 215 0.34 7.16 -4.39
CA ALA A 215 1.71 7.45 -4.04
C ALA A 215 2.50 7.89 -5.27
N LEU A 216 3.30 8.94 -5.10
CA LEU A 216 4.32 9.34 -6.04
C LEU A 216 5.65 8.79 -5.54
N ALA A 217 6.28 7.91 -6.32
CA ALA A 217 7.57 7.35 -6.02
C ALA A 217 8.61 7.89 -7.01
N THR A 218 9.64 8.55 -6.49
CA THR A 218 10.74 9.11 -7.27
C THR A 218 11.99 8.27 -7.01
N PRO A 219 12.64 7.70 -8.05
CA PRO A 219 13.89 6.97 -7.89
C PRO A 219 15.10 7.90 -7.84
N TYR A 220 16.24 7.35 -7.46
CA TYR A 220 17.56 7.87 -7.83
C TYR A 220 17.85 7.59 -9.30
N ALA A 221 18.72 8.38 -9.94
CA ALA A 221 19.33 7.95 -11.19
C ALA A 221 20.27 6.77 -10.91
N THR A 222 20.31 5.81 -11.84
CA THR A 222 21.05 4.55 -11.71
C THR A 222 22.50 4.78 -11.27
N LEU A 223 22.95 4.04 -10.24
CA LEU A 223 24.30 4.08 -9.68
C LEU A 223 24.74 5.49 -9.23
N SER A 224 23.80 6.31 -8.75
CA SER A 224 24.09 7.69 -8.34
C SER A 224 23.41 8.07 -7.02
N GLY A 225 23.85 9.19 -6.46
CA GLY A 225 23.17 9.88 -5.37
C GLY A 225 22.18 10.95 -5.82
N THR A 226 21.93 11.08 -7.12
CA THR A 226 21.13 12.18 -7.67
C THR A 226 19.69 11.72 -7.87
N PRO A 227 18.69 12.38 -7.29
CA PRO A 227 17.29 12.09 -7.57
C PRO A 227 16.99 12.14 -9.07
N ASN A 228 16.10 11.28 -9.56
CA ASN A 228 15.60 11.27 -10.93
C ASN A 228 14.10 11.64 -10.97
N PRO A 229 13.74 12.93 -10.97
CA PRO A 229 12.35 13.37 -11.04
C PRO A 229 11.62 12.88 -12.30
N ALA A 230 12.31 12.75 -13.43
CA ALA A 230 11.72 12.27 -14.69
C ALA A 230 11.30 10.80 -14.62
N GLY A 231 11.94 10.01 -13.75
CA GLY A 231 11.56 8.64 -13.44
C GLY A 231 10.46 8.51 -12.38
N THR A 232 9.84 9.61 -11.95
CA THR A 232 8.74 9.55 -10.98
C THR A 232 7.55 8.82 -11.57
N VAL A 233 6.95 7.96 -10.77
CA VAL A 233 5.75 7.18 -11.15
C VAL A 233 4.67 7.29 -10.09
N GLU A 234 3.42 7.18 -10.52
CA GLU A 234 2.26 7.08 -9.67
C GLU A 234 1.86 5.61 -9.51
N VAL A 235 1.59 5.22 -8.26
CA VAL A 235 0.96 3.95 -7.93
C VAL A 235 -0.24 4.22 -7.03
N GLN A 236 -1.29 3.42 -7.17
CA GLN A 236 -2.54 3.63 -6.48
C GLN A 236 -2.98 2.40 -5.71
N SER A 237 -3.77 2.62 -4.67
CA SER A 237 -4.45 1.54 -3.97
C SER A 237 -5.82 2.01 -3.50
N VAL A 238 -6.84 1.23 -3.81
CA VAL A 238 -8.22 1.47 -3.41
C VAL A 238 -8.49 0.72 -2.11
N ASP A 239 -8.81 1.46 -1.05
CA ASP A 239 -9.42 0.90 0.17
C ASP A 239 -10.95 0.95 0.01
N ALA A 240 -11.61 -0.20 0.11
CA ALA A 240 -13.03 -0.32 -0.19
C ALA A 240 -13.84 -0.45 1.11
N VAL A 241 -14.05 0.68 1.78
CA VAL A 241 -14.81 0.74 3.02
C VAL A 241 -16.24 0.25 2.77
N GLY A 242 -16.70 -0.69 3.59
CA GLY A 242 -18.02 -1.32 3.50
C GLY A 242 -17.99 -2.80 3.15
N GLY A 243 -16.90 -3.52 3.42
CA GLY A 243 -16.87 -4.99 3.37
C GLY A 243 -17.94 -5.62 4.26
N GLN A 244 -18.87 -6.37 3.65
CA GLN A 244 -20.00 -6.99 4.34
C GLN A 244 -20.11 -8.47 3.98
N LEU A 245 -20.40 -9.28 5.01
CA LEU A 245 -20.68 -10.70 4.87
C LEU A 245 -22.00 -11.02 5.55
N VAL A 246 -22.95 -11.51 4.78
CA VAL A 246 -24.29 -11.88 5.27
C VAL A 246 -24.50 -13.37 5.11
N LEU A 247 -24.83 -14.05 6.21
CA LEU A 247 -25.46 -15.36 6.18
C LEU A 247 -26.98 -15.13 6.12
N ALA A 248 -27.59 -15.41 4.96
CA ALA A 248 -28.96 -15.01 4.67
C ALA A 248 -29.97 -16.13 4.95
N SER A 249 -29.61 -17.38 4.65
CA SER A 249 -30.55 -18.50 4.77
C SER A 249 -29.89 -19.82 5.11
N ALA A 250 -30.69 -20.73 5.66
CA ALA A 250 -30.32 -22.09 5.94
C ALA A 250 -31.46 -23.04 5.53
N VAL A 251 -31.13 -24.03 4.70
CA VAL A 251 -32.10 -25.02 4.22
C VAL A 251 -31.68 -26.40 4.73
N LEU A 252 -32.55 -27.03 5.52
CA LEU A 252 -32.31 -28.36 6.09
C LEU A 252 -32.84 -29.43 5.13
N ASP A 253 -31.99 -30.39 4.79
CA ASP A 253 -32.43 -31.68 4.29
C ASP A 253 -32.69 -32.61 5.48
N PRO A 254 -33.96 -32.97 5.76
CA PRO A 254 -34.30 -33.80 6.91
C PRO A 254 -33.82 -35.25 6.77
N ARG A 255 -33.63 -35.75 5.54
CA ARG A 255 -33.21 -37.13 5.28
C ARG A 255 -31.73 -37.30 5.59
N THR A 256 -30.90 -36.37 5.11
CA THR A 256 -29.44 -36.46 5.27
C THR A 256 -28.93 -35.70 6.50
N ARG A 257 -29.79 -34.94 7.19
CA ARG A 257 -29.44 -34.04 8.31
C ARG A 257 -28.31 -33.07 7.93
N ARG A 258 -28.34 -32.60 6.68
CA ARG A 258 -27.42 -31.61 6.13
C ARG A 258 -28.12 -30.26 6.03
N LEU A 259 -27.44 -29.22 6.49
CA LEU A 259 -27.92 -27.85 6.43
C LEU A 259 -27.08 -27.10 5.40
N THR A 260 -27.75 -26.59 4.36
CA THR A 260 -27.12 -25.72 3.36
C THR A 260 -27.28 -24.27 3.80
N LEU A 261 -26.17 -23.65 4.16
CA LEU A 261 -26.07 -22.24 4.53
C LEU A 261 -25.73 -21.42 3.29
N ARG A 262 -26.50 -20.37 3.02
CA ARG A 262 -26.27 -19.47 1.88
C ARG A 262 -26.07 -18.05 2.35
N GLY A 263 -25.28 -17.30 1.61
CA GLY A 263 -25.00 -15.93 1.93
C GLY A 263 -24.40 -15.15 0.78
N ARG A 264 -24.08 -13.89 1.07
CA ARG A 264 -23.50 -12.96 0.11
C ARG A 264 -22.34 -12.20 0.74
N LEU A 265 -21.29 -12.02 -0.04
CA LEU A 265 -20.10 -11.24 0.25
C LEU A 265 -20.08 -10.03 -0.69
N THR A 266 -20.02 -8.84 -0.12
CA THR A 266 -19.98 -7.57 -0.85
C THR A 266 -18.89 -6.67 -0.30
N GLU A 267 -18.42 -5.77 -1.14
CA GLU A 267 -17.41 -4.76 -0.87
C GLU A 267 -17.96 -3.43 -1.41
N ALA A 268 -18.21 -2.46 -0.52
CA ALA A 268 -18.92 -1.22 -0.84
C ALA A 268 -20.23 -1.44 -1.62
N GLY A 269 -21.01 -2.48 -1.25
CA GLY A 269 -22.28 -2.84 -1.90
C GLY A 269 -22.15 -3.64 -3.21
N VAL A 270 -20.94 -3.77 -3.76
CA VAL A 270 -20.67 -4.55 -4.98
C VAL A 270 -20.31 -6.00 -4.61
N PRO A 271 -20.82 -7.02 -5.30
CA PRO A 271 -20.45 -8.41 -5.03
C PRO A 271 -18.96 -8.68 -5.30
N VAL A 272 -18.33 -9.50 -4.46
CA VAL A 272 -16.92 -9.84 -4.62
C VAL A 272 -16.66 -11.31 -4.32
N ALA A 273 -15.69 -11.89 -5.04
CA ALA A 273 -15.19 -13.23 -4.77
C ALA A 273 -14.28 -13.25 -3.54
N GLY A 274 -14.30 -14.35 -2.79
CA GLY A 274 -13.47 -14.49 -1.60
C GLY A 274 -13.58 -15.87 -0.99
N THR A 275 -12.75 -16.14 0.01
CA THR A 275 -12.85 -17.39 0.79
C THR A 275 -13.73 -17.15 1.99
N VAL A 276 -14.78 -17.94 2.15
CA VAL A 276 -15.72 -17.88 3.27
C VAL A 276 -15.58 -19.14 4.11
N ARG A 277 -15.25 -18.97 5.39
CA ARG A 277 -15.20 -20.05 6.38
C ARG A 277 -16.44 -19.96 7.25
N ILE A 278 -17.08 -21.09 7.49
CA ILE A 278 -18.28 -21.17 8.34
C ILE A 278 -17.91 -21.91 9.61
N ALA A 279 -18.23 -21.30 10.73
CA ALA A 279 -18.16 -21.89 12.06
C ALA A 279 -19.55 -22.28 12.56
N GLN A 280 -19.62 -23.38 13.31
CA GLN A 280 -20.84 -23.97 13.88
C GLN A 280 -20.62 -24.30 15.35
N GLY A 281 -21.67 -24.15 16.16
CA GLY A 281 -21.66 -24.52 17.57
C GLY A 281 -23.07 -24.76 18.14
N ARG A 282 -23.14 -25.36 19.33
CA ARG A 282 -24.39 -25.55 20.09
C ARG A 282 -24.74 -24.35 20.96
N THR A 283 -23.77 -23.49 21.22
CA THR A 283 -23.90 -22.22 21.95
C THR A 283 -23.38 -21.08 21.08
N ARG A 284 -23.72 -19.83 21.42
CA ARG A 284 -23.28 -18.64 20.68
C ARG A 284 -21.76 -18.42 20.74
N THR A 285 -21.10 -18.88 21.80
CA THR A 285 -19.68 -18.68 22.06
C THR A 285 -18.83 -19.91 21.69
N GLY A 286 -19.41 -21.11 21.67
CA GLY A 286 -18.73 -22.37 21.36
C GLY A 286 -18.71 -22.71 19.86
N LEU A 287 -18.35 -21.75 19.00
CA LEU A 287 -18.28 -21.93 17.55
C LEU A 287 -16.94 -22.53 17.13
N LYS A 288 -16.96 -23.57 16.28
CA LYS A 288 -15.76 -24.16 15.64
C LYS A 288 -15.91 -24.12 14.14
N ARG A 289 -14.82 -23.83 13.41
CA ARG A 289 -14.81 -23.88 11.94
C ARG A 289 -15.14 -25.29 11.46
N VAL A 290 -16.08 -25.41 10.53
CA VAL A 290 -16.58 -26.70 10.02
C VAL A 290 -16.47 -26.85 8.51
N VAL A 291 -16.51 -25.74 7.76
CA VAL A 291 -16.38 -25.78 6.30
C VAL A 291 -15.76 -24.49 5.77
N SER A 292 -15.04 -24.58 4.66
CA SER A 292 -14.53 -23.45 3.89
C SER A 292 -15.04 -23.56 2.47
N VAL A 293 -15.61 -22.48 1.95
CA VAL A 293 -16.17 -22.38 0.60
C VAL A 293 -15.68 -21.10 -0.08
N ARG A 294 -15.89 -21.00 -1.40
CA ARG A 294 -15.55 -19.80 -2.16
C ARG A 294 -16.82 -19.03 -2.51
N ALA A 295 -16.85 -17.73 -2.24
CA ALA A 295 -17.81 -16.83 -2.84
C ALA A 295 -17.44 -16.60 -4.30
N SER A 296 -18.41 -16.70 -5.21
CA SER A 296 -18.23 -16.43 -6.63
C SER A 296 -17.97 -14.95 -6.90
N ALA A 297 -17.68 -14.59 -8.15
CA ALA A 297 -17.64 -13.19 -8.58
C ALA A 297 -18.98 -12.45 -8.38
N SER A 298 -20.11 -13.17 -8.33
CA SER A 298 -21.41 -12.61 -7.96
C SER A 298 -21.62 -12.49 -6.44
N GLY A 299 -20.58 -12.72 -5.64
CA GLY A 299 -20.56 -12.61 -4.18
C GLY A 299 -21.33 -13.71 -3.45
N ASN A 300 -22.02 -14.58 -4.16
CA ASN A 300 -22.83 -15.63 -3.55
C ASN A 300 -21.95 -16.79 -3.10
N PHE A 301 -22.27 -17.37 -1.94
CA PHE A 301 -21.65 -18.60 -1.47
C PHE A 301 -22.70 -19.54 -0.87
N ALA A 302 -22.40 -20.83 -0.91
CA ALA A 302 -23.18 -21.86 -0.24
C ALA A 302 -22.23 -22.87 0.41
N GLY A 303 -22.45 -23.18 1.69
CA GLY A 303 -21.70 -24.19 2.43
C GLY A 303 -22.65 -25.19 3.07
N VAL A 304 -22.29 -26.47 3.01
CA VAL A 304 -23.10 -27.56 3.58
C VAL A 304 -22.44 -28.07 4.85
N VAL A 305 -23.21 -28.15 5.93
CA VAL A 305 -22.75 -28.61 7.25
C VAL A 305 -23.68 -29.68 7.82
N ARG A 306 -23.15 -30.58 8.65
CA ARG A 306 -23.94 -31.66 9.26
C ARG A 306 -24.52 -31.20 10.60
N VAL A 307 -25.79 -31.51 10.83
CA VAL A 307 -26.51 -31.21 12.09
C VAL A 307 -27.12 -32.50 12.67
N PRO A 308 -26.31 -33.37 13.29
CA PRO A 308 -26.73 -34.73 13.63
C PRO A 308 -27.75 -34.81 14.78
N ARG A 309 -27.84 -33.79 15.63
CA ARG A 309 -28.72 -33.77 16.81
C ARG A 309 -29.82 -32.73 16.63
N ARG A 310 -30.97 -32.94 17.27
CA ARG A 310 -32.03 -31.92 17.36
C ARG A 310 -31.62 -30.77 18.28
N GLY A 311 -32.29 -29.64 18.18
CA GLY A 311 -32.09 -28.46 19.02
C GLY A 311 -31.45 -27.28 18.29
N ASN A 312 -30.89 -26.35 19.06
CA ASN A 312 -30.33 -25.12 18.52
C ASN A 312 -28.91 -25.31 18.01
N TYR A 313 -28.63 -24.72 16.86
CA TYR A 313 -27.30 -24.51 16.32
C TYR A 313 -27.09 -23.03 16.04
N PHE A 314 -25.86 -22.58 16.24
CA PHE A 314 -25.40 -21.24 15.96
C PHE A 314 -24.32 -21.31 14.89
N PHE A 315 -24.38 -20.39 13.95
CA PHE A 315 -23.46 -20.28 12.83
C PHE A 315 -22.90 -18.87 12.73
N ARG A 316 -21.66 -18.78 12.29
CA ARG A 316 -21.03 -17.50 11.92
C ARG A 316 -20.12 -17.75 10.74
N ALA A 317 -20.10 -16.83 9.78
CA ALA A 317 -19.14 -16.86 8.69
C ALA A 317 -18.05 -15.82 8.90
N ASP A 318 -16.82 -16.16 8.51
CA ASP A 318 -15.71 -15.24 8.29
C ASP A 318 -15.29 -15.29 6.83
N ALA A 319 -15.14 -14.13 6.19
CA ALA A 319 -14.67 -14.02 4.83
C ALA A 319 -13.30 -13.35 4.79
N VAL A 320 -12.45 -13.80 3.89
CA VAL A 320 -11.19 -13.18 3.53
C VAL A 320 -11.19 -12.90 2.03
N VAL A 321 -11.04 -11.63 1.68
CA VAL A 321 -10.82 -11.17 0.31
C VAL A 321 -9.35 -10.78 0.21
N ALA A 322 -8.63 -11.40 -0.73
CA ALA A 322 -7.22 -11.09 -0.94
C ALA A 322 -7.06 -9.75 -1.65
N THR A 323 -5.92 -9.08 -1.41
CA THR A 323 -5.46 -7.98 -2.26
C THR A 323 -5.40 -8.42 -3.71
N ARG A 324 -5.80 -7.55 -4.62
CA ARG A 324 -5.80 -7.81 -6.05
C ARG A 324 -5.36 -6.59 -6.83
N GLU A 325 -4.78 -6.82 -8.00
CA GLU A 325 -4.46 -5.76 -8.94
C GLU A 325 -5.68 -5.45 -9.80
N LEU A 326 -5.86 -4.17 -10.14
CA LEU A 326 -6.93 -3.71 -11.02
C LEU A 326 -6.37 -3.54 -12.45
N ALA A 327 -7.25 -3.72 -13.44
CA ALA A 327 -6.84 -3.75 -14.85
C ALA A 327 -6.38 -2.39 -15.40
N SER A 328 -6.70 -1.29 -14.71
CA SER A 328 -6.33 0.05 -15.13
C SER A 328 -5.80 0.88 -13.97
N CYS A 329 -4.90 1.81 -14.29
CA CYS A 329 -4.40 2.84 -13.40
C CYS A 329 -4.64 4.18 -14.10
N THR A 330 -5.51 5.02 -13.56
CA THR A 330 -5.79 6.34 -14.13
C THR A 330 -4.87 7.36 -13.50
N GLN A 331 -4.07 8.04 -14.33
CA GLN A 331 -3.18 9.11 -13.92
C GLN A 331 -3.95 10.22 -13.19
N SER A 332 -3.48 10.56 -11.99
CA SER A 332 -3.98 11.71 -11.21
C SER A 332 -3.03 12.90 -11.28
N PHE A 333 -1.75 12.68 -11.57
CA PHE A 333 -0.73 13.72 -11.59
C PHE A 333 -0.10 13.81 -12.98
N ALA A 334 -0.57 14.71 -13.84
CA ALA A 334 0.10 14.96 -15.11
C ALA A 334 1.45 15.68 -14.86
N PRO A 335 2.56 15.28 -15.52
CA PRO A 335 2.71 14.22 -16.53
C PRO A 335 3.18 12.85 -15.98
N VAL A 336 3.15 12.62 -14.67
CA VAL A 336 3.62 11.38 -14.00
C VAL A 336 2.78 10.14 -14.39
N PRO A 337 3.34 9.10 -15.02
CA PRO A 337 2.56 7.93 -15.43
C PRO A 337 2.05 7.11 -14.23
N CYS A 338 0.83 6.59 -14.35
CA CYS A 338 0.22 5.68 -13.37
C CYS A 338 0.55 4.24 -13.77
N LEU A 339 1.41 3.58 -13.02
CA LEU A 339 1.85 2.21 -13.36
C LEU A 339 0.80 1.18 -13.01
N ARG A 340 0.33 1.22 -11.76
CA ARG A 340 -0.45 0.13 -11.17
C ARG A 340 -1.44 0.65 -10.14
N GLN A 341 -2.63 0.06 -10.15
CA GLN A 341 -3.63 0.27 -9.11
C GLN A 341 -3.95 -1.07 -8.45
N THR A 342 -3.87 -1.13 -7.13
CA THR A 342 -4.31 -2.29 -6.36
C THR A 342 -5.65 -2.00 -5.68
N ARG A 343 -6.31 -3.06 -5.24
CA ARG A 343 -7.40 -2.96 -4.27
C ARG A 343 -7.04 -3.76 -3.03
N GLY A 344 -7.19 -3.11 -1.88
CA GLY A 344 -6.95 -3.70 -0.57
C GLY A 344 -7.72 -5.01 -0.37
N GLY A 345 -7.14 -5.92 0.40
CA GLY A 345 -7.85 -7.09 0.88
C GLY A 345 -8.51 -6.79 2.23
N PHE A 346 -9.55 -7.55 2.57
CA PHE A 346 -10.26 -7.37 3.83
C PHE A 346 -10.75 -8.65 4.46
N THR A 347 -11.15 -8.51 5.72
CA THR A 347 -11.85 -9.56 6.45
C THR A 347 -13.20 -9.07 6.93
N ALA A 348 -14.25 -9.86 6.68
CA ALA A 348 -15.60 -9.56 7.13
C ALA A 348 -16.16 -10.70 7.98
N LEU A 349 -17.00 -10.34 8.95
CA LEU A 349 -17.66 -11.28 9.84
C LEU A 349 -19.17 -11.11 9.73
N SER A 350 -19.89 -12.21 9.57
CA SER A 350 -21.35 -12.17 9.66
C SER A 350 -21.82 -12.01 11.11
N SER A 351 -23.07 -11.61 11.27
CA SER A 351 -23.81 -11.82 12.52
C SER A 351 -23.94 -13.32 12.82
N ILE A 352 -24.21 -13.63 14.09
CA ILE A 352 -24.48 -15.02 14.51
C ILE A 352 -25.89 -15.40 14.07
N PHE A 353 -25.99 -16.42 13.23
CA PHE A 353 -27.23 -16.96 12.70
C PHE A 353 -27.67 -18.21 13.51
N ARG A 354 -28.90 -18.22 14.04
CA ARG A 354 -29.42 -19.34 14.85
C ARG A 354 -30.41 -20.16 14.03
N VAL A 355 -30.27 -21.49 14.06
CA VAL A 355 -31.22 -22.43 13.47
C VAL A 355 -31.68 -23.44 14.52
N ARG A 356 -32.98 -23.69 14.59
CA ARG A 356 -33.56 -24.74 15.45
C ARG A 356 -33.93 -25.95 14.59
N ILE A 357 -33.27 -27.08 14.85
CA ILE A 357 -33.54 -28.37 14.20
C ILE A 357 -34.58 -29.12 15.04
N ARG A 358 -35.70 -29.50 14.40
CA ARG A 358 -36.79 -30.26 15.03
C ARG A 358 -36.60 -31.77 14.87
#